data_AF-J9FA78-F1
#
_entry.id   AF-J9FA78-F1
#
_cell.length_a   1.000
_cell.length_b   1.000
_cell.length_c   1.000
_cell.angle_alpha   90.00
_cell.angle_beta   90.00
_cell.angle_gamma   90.00
#
_symmetry.space_group_name_H-M   'P 1'
#
loop_
_entity.id
_entity.type
_entity.pdbx_description
1 polymer ?
#
loop_
_entity_poly.entity_id
_entity_poly.type
_entity_poly.pdbx_seq_one_letter_code
_entity_poly.pdbx_strand_id
1 'polypeptide(L)'
;MIYEYRVLSSAGEGMDYQEMALLNNRAVRLLACAENKTGDDRVHTFQSKELWLSEDMIFYVVSCTSTIMMDKEEAICLNEYRSIFDTVDCEDDIFFDMGSLICELDDICLFEYLTGADATVCKR
;
A
#
# COMPACT_ATOMS: atom_id res chain seq x y z
N MET A 1 -1.56 -7.12 8.00
CA MET A 1 -1.68 -8.16 6.96
C MET A 1 -2.37 -7.52 5.77
N ILE A 2 -1.81 -7.61 4.56
CA ILE A 2 -2.36 -6.96 3.37
C ILE A 2 -2.83 -8.04 2.39
N TYR A 3 -4.03 -7.82 1.86
CA TYR A 3 -4.74 -8.78 1.02
C TYR A 3 -4.89 -8.24 -0.40
N GLU A 4 -5.01 -9.15 -1.37
CA GLU A 4 -5.34 -8.82 -2.76
C GLU A 4 -6.67 -8.10 -2.86
N TYR A 5 -7.65 -8.51 -2.04
CA TYR A 5 -8.93 -7.82 -1.95
C TYR A 5 -9.35 -7.68 -0.49
N ARG A 6 -9.81 -6.48 -0.14
CA ARG A 6 -10.29 -6.14 1.19
C ARG A 6 -11.53 -5.27 1.09
N VAL A 7 -12.55 -5.61 1.84
CA VAL A 7 -13.74 -4.77 2.04
C VAL A 7 -13.95 -4.54 3.52
N LEU A 8 -14.03 -3.27 3.90
CA LEU A 8 -14.45 -2.82 5.21
C LEU A 8 -15.70 -1.97 5.03
N SER A 9 -16.80 -2.34 5.66
CA SER A 9 -18.04 -1.57 5.64
C SER A 9 -18.57 -1.44 7.05
N SER A 10 -18.94 -0.22 7.45
CA SER A 10 -19.75 0.07 8.62
C SER A 10 -21.23 0.24 8.28
N ALA A 11 -21.59 0.20 6.99
CA ALA A 11 -22.97 0.29 6.55
C ALA A 11 -23.76 -0.99 6.93
N GLY A 12 -24.96 -0.81 7.48
CA GLY A 12 -25.85 -1.91 7.84
C GLY A 12 -25.29 -2.78 8.97
N GLU A 13 -25.24 -4.11 8.76
CA GLU A 13 -24.67 -5.06 9.73
C GLU A 13 -23.13 -5.03 9.79
N GLY A 14 -22.50 -4.23 8.91
CA GLY A 14 -21.06 -4.18 8.74
C GLY A 14 -20.52 -5.37 7.96
N MET A 15 -19.34 -5.17 7.34
CA MET A 15 -18.62 -6.21 6.60
C MET A 15 -17.13 -6.02 6.82
N ASP A 16 -16.42 -7.07 7.21
CA ASP A 16 -14.96 -7.14 7.16
C ASP A 16 -14.60 -8.41 6.38
N TYR A 17 -14.24 -8.23 5.12
CA TYR A 17 -13.93 -9.31 4.19
C TYR A 17 -12.52 -9.15 3.62
N GLN A 18 -11.79 -10.26 3.58
CA GLN A 18 -10.39 -10.32 3.18
C GLN A 18 -10.17 -11.59 2.37
N GLU A 19 -9.52 -11.47 1.20
CA GLU A 19 -9.18 -12.62 0.35
C GLU A 19 -7.78 -13.18 0.69
N MET A 20 -7.00 -13.54 -0.32
CA MET A 20 -5.65 -14.05 -0.17
C MET A 20 -4.69 -12.94 0.20
N ALA A 21 -3.69 -13.31 1.00
CA ALA A 21 -2.59 -12.46 1.37
C ALA A 21 -1.75 -12.09 0.13
N LEU A 22 -1.62 -10.81 -0.16
CA LEU A 22 -0.75 -10.35 -1.23
C LEU A 22 0.70 -10.74 -0.89
N LEU A 23 1.42 -11.35 -1.85
CA LEU A 23 2.80 -11.82 -1.67
C LEU A 23 2.98 -12.72 -0.42
N ASN A 24 1.93 -13.44 -0.01
CA ASN A 24 1.90 -14.24 1.22
C ASN A 24 2.27 -13.46 2.50
N ASN A 25 2.10 -12.13 2.51
CA ASN A 25 2.62 -11.20 3.54
C ASN A 25 4.13 -11.26 3.77
N ARG A 26 4.91 -11.70 2.78
CA ARG A 26 6.38 -11.72 2.82
C ARG A 26 6.97 -10.48 2.13
N ALA A 27 6.26 -9.36 2.18
CA ALA A 27 6.68 -8.11 1.56
C ALA A 27 6.17 -6.90 2.34
N VAL A 28 6.91 -5.80 2.26
CA VAL A 28 6.58 -4.51 2.85
C VAL A 28 6.38 -3.47 1.76
N ARG A 29 5.36 -2.63 1.90
CA ARG A 29 5.15 -1.49 1.02
C ARG A 29 6.09 -0.36 1.44
N LEU A 30 6.92 0.11 0.51
CA LEU A 30 7.88 1.19 0.74
C LEU A 30 7.33 2.55 0.30
N LEU A 31 6.59 2.59 -0.80
CA LEU A 31 6.11 3.83 -1.40
C LEU A 31 4.74 3.61 -2.04
N ALA A 32 3.88 4.63 -2.02
CA ALA A 32 2.63 4.65 -2.77
C ALA A 32 2.47 5.99 -3.48
N CYS A 33 2.38 5.95 -4.82
CA CYS A 33 2.14 7.12 -5.66
C CYS A 33 0.68 7.11 -6.12
N ALA A 34 -0.12 8.07 -5.64
CA ALA A 34 -1.50 8.23 -6.07
C ALA A 34 -1.53 8.88 -7.46
N GLU A 35 -2.19 8.22 -8.42
CA GLU A 35 -2.22 8.67 -9.81
C GLU A 35 -3.50 9.43 -10.13
N ASN A 36 -4.68 9.02 -9.63
CA ASN A 36 -5.96 9.65 -9.97
C ASN A 36 -7.03 9.53 -8.87
N LYS A 37 -7.85 10.59 -8.71
CA LYS A 37 -9.14 10.55 -8.00
C LYS A 37 -10.26 10.70 -9.03
N THR A 38 -11.12 9.70 -9.15
CA THR A 38 -12.33 9.75 -9.98
C THR A 38 -13.52 9.37 -9.14
N GLY A 39 -14.58 10.18 -9.17
CA GLY A 39 -15.73 9.92 -8.31
C GLY A 39 -16.75 11.05 -8.28
N ASP A 40 -17.90 10.75 -7.68
CA ASP A 40 -18.93 11.71 -7.29
C ASP A 40 -18.79 12.01 -5.78
N ASP A 41 -19.63 12.88 -5.22
CA ASP A 41 -19.64 13.24 -3.80
C ASP A 41 -19.79 12.00 -2.88
N ARG A 42 -20.44 10.94 -3.36
CA ARG A 42 -20.72 9.73 -2.58
C ARG A 42 -19.71 8.60 -2.76
N VAL A 43 -18.98 8.58 -3.87
CA VAL A 43 -18.08 7.46 -4.19
C VAL A 43 -16.79 8.04 -4.74
N HIS A 44 -15.70 7.78 -4.04
CA HIS A 44 -14.36 8.20 -4.45
C HIS A 44 -13.52 6.99 -4.78
N THR A 45 -13.09 6.90 -6.04
CA THR A 45 -12.14 5.89 -6.48
C THR A 45 -10.75 6.52 -6.61
N PHE A 46 -9.77 5.85 -6.03
CA PHE A 46 -8.36 6.21 -6.04
C PHE A 46 -7.60 5.09 -6.72
N GLN A 47 -6.74 5.46 -7.65
CA GLN A 47 -5.75 4.54 -8.21
C GLN A 47 -4.37 4.95 -7.72
N SER A 48 -3.60 3.99 -7.25
CA SER A 48 -2.20 4.19 -6.92
C SER A 48 -1.33 3.07 -7.46
N LYS A 49 -0.08 3.41 -7.75
CA LYS A 49 1.00 2.43 -7.89
C LYS A 49 1.80 2.41 -6.60
N GLU A 50 2.14 1.22 -6.15
CA GLU A 50 2.83 0.98 -4.90
C GLU A 50 4.13 0.21 -5.18
N LEU A 51 5.22 0.60 -4.51
CA LEU A 51 6.48 -0.14 -4.53
C LEU A 51 6.53 -1.04 -3.30
N TRP A 52 6.76 -2.32 -3.53
CA TRP A 52 6.83 -3.34 -2.49
C TRP A 52 8.17 -4.06 -2.53
N LEU A 53 8.77 -4.31 -1.37
CA LEU A 53 10.00 -5.09 -1.23
C LEU A 53 9.69 -6.41 -0.53
N SER A 54 9.97 -7.53 -1.18
CA SER A 54 9.83 -8.86 -0.58
C SER A 54 11.03 -9.25 0.28
N GLU A 55 10.84 -10.24 1.15
CA GLU A 55 11.92 -10.88 1.91
C GLU A 55 13.03 -11.46 1.02
N ASP A 56 12.68 -11.88 -0.19
CA ASP A 56 13.61 -12.44 -1.17
C ASP A 56 14.37 -11.33 -1.94
N MET A 57 14.29 -10.07 -1.47
CA MET A 57 14.95 -8.88 -2.03
C MET A 57 14.50 -8.54 -3.47
N ILE A 58 13.24 -8.85 -3.77
CA ILE A 58 12.63 -8.53 -5.06
C ILE A 58 11.69 -7.33 -4.87
N PHE A 59 11.84 -6.34 -5.74
CA PHE A 59 10.93 -5.20 -5.81
C PHE A 59 9.75 -5.53 -6.74
N TYR A 60 8.54 -5.28 -6.25
CA TYR A 60 7.30 -5.44 -7.01
C TYR A 60 6.63 -4.08 -7.20
N VAL A 61 6.13 -3.87 -8.41
CA VAL A 61 5.18 -2.81 -8.74
C VAL A 61 3.78 -3.38 -8.54
N VAL A 62 3.03 -2.80 -7.62
CA VAL A 62 1.66 -3.22 -7.29
C VAL A 62 0.70 -2.11 -7.68
N SER A 63 -0.34 -2.46 -8.44
CA SER A 63 -1.47 -1.56 -8.68
C SER A 63 -2.47 -1.72 -7.55
N CYS A 64 -2.90 -0.60 -6.96
CA CYS A 64 -3.96 -0.56 -5.96
C CYS A 64 -5.11 0.30 -6.48
N THR A 65 -6.32 -0.26 -6.46
CA THR A 65 -7.56 0.48 -6.69
C THR A 65 -8.35 0.49 -5.40
N SER A 66 -8.54 1.67 -4.83
CA SER A 66 -9.33 1.87 -3.62
C SER A 66 -10.61 2.61 -3.95
N THR A 67 -11.76 2.10 -3.53
CA THR A 67 -13.03 2.80 -3.61
C THR A 67 -13.55 3.06 -2.21
N ILE A 68 -13.81 4.32 -1.91
CA ILE A 68 -14.40 4.78 -0.65
C ILE A 68 -15.82 5.24 -0.94
N MET A 69 -16.80 4.66 -0.25
CA MET A 69 -18.16 5.19 -0.24
C MET A 69 -18.38 6.05 1.00
N MET A 70 -18.97 7.22 0.78
CA MET A 70 -19.29 8.21 1.80
C MET A 70 -20.80 8.24 2.06
N ASP A 71 -21.21 8.28 3.33
CA ASP A 71 -22.52 8.78 3.74
C ASP A 71 -22.33 10.15 4.38
N LYS A 72 -22.82 11.20 3.71
CA LYS A 72 -22.53 12.59 4.06
C LYS A 72 -21.01 12.83 4.11
N GLU A 73 -20.44 13.07 5.29
CA GLU A 73 -19.01 13.33 5.52
C GLU A 73 -18.27 12.11 6.11
N GLU A 74 -18.97 10.99 6.32
CA GLU A 74 -18.39 9.79 6.93
C GLU A 74 -18.11 8.71 5.89
N ALA A 75 -16.89 8.15 5.93
CA ALA A 75 -16.54 6.98 5.12
C ALA A 75 -17.22 5.73 5.72
N ILE A 76 -18.17 5.17 4.98
CA ILE A 76 -18.96 4.02 5.42
C ILE A 76 -18.50 2.70 4.80
N CYS A 77 -17.75 2.74 3.70
CA CYS A 77 -17.21 1.56 3.06
C CYS A 77 -15.88 1.87 2.38
N LEU A 78 -14.89 1.01 2.58
CA LEU A 78 -13.62 0.97 1.89
C LEU A 78 -13.52 -0.38 1.17
N ASN A 79 -13.27 -0.32 -0.13
CA ASN A 79 -12.94 -1.45 -0.95
C ASN A 79 -11.51 -1.22 -1.49
N GLU A 80 -10.61 -2.16 -1.26
CA GLU A 80 -9.27 -2.13 -1.81
C GLU A 80 -9.04 -3.40 -2.63
N TYR A 81 -8.59 -3.22 -3.87
CA TYR A 81 -8.08 -4.28 -4.71
C TYR A 81 -6.63 -3.99 -5.07
N ARG A 82 -5.75 -4.94 -4.80
CA ARG A 82 -4.33 -4.93 -5.13
C ARG A 82 -3.99 -6.08 -6.05
N SER A 83 -3.20 -5.78 -7.07
CA SER A 83 -2.66 -6.77 -7.99
C SER A 83 -1.20 -6.47 -8.28
N ILE A 84 -0.37 -7.51 -8.32
CA ILE A 84 1.01 -7.38 -8.81
C ILE A 84 0.94 -7.03 -10.29
N PHE A 85 1.55 -5.91 -10.65
CA PHE A 85 1.63 -5.45 -12.03
C PHE A 85 2.92 -5.93 -12.68
N ASP A 86 4.06 -5.75 -12.01
CA ASP A 86 5.37 -6.15 -12.52
C ASP A 86 6.44 -6.28 -11.41
N THR A 87 7.65 -6.66 -11.77
CA THR A 87 8.87 -6.56 -10.96
C THR A 87 9.77 -5.42 -11.44
N VAL A 88 10.60 -4.86 -10.55
CA VAL A 88 11.59 -3.84 -10.93
C VAL A 88 12.92 -4.53 -11.22
N ASP A 89 13.30 -4.60 -12.49
CA ASP A 89 14.57 -5.18 -12.95
C ASP A 89 15.53 -4.11 -13.47
N CYS A 90 15.00 -2.99 -13.98
CA CYS A 90 15.78 -1.88 -14.50
C CYS A 90 15.15 -0.51 -14.17
N GLU A 91 15.85 0.57 -14.55
CA GLU A 91 15.41 1.94 -14.28
C GLU A 91 14.08 2.28 -14.98
N ASP A 92 13.81 1.68 -16.15
CA ASP A 92 12.60 1.94 -16.92
C ASP A 92 11.31 1.40 -16.24
N ASP A 93 11.46 0.50 -15.26
CA ASP A 93 10.33 -0.07 -14.49
C ASP A 93 9.90 0.83 -13.33
N ILE A 94 10.68 1.87 -13.02
CA ILE A 94 10.45 2.79 -11.91
C ILE A 94 9.37 3.82 -12.32
N PHE A 95 8.31 3.90 -11.51
CA PHE A 95 7.19 4.84 -11.71
C PHE A 95 7.26 6.08 -10.81
N PHE A 96 8.35 6.25 -10.05
CA PHE A 96 8.52 7.28 -9.02
C PHE A 96 9.87 8.00 -9.16
N ASP A 97 9.99 9.15 -8.50
CA ASP A 97 11.28 9.84 -8.35
C ASP A 97 12.10 9.22 -7.21
N MET A 98 13.40 9.04 -7.42
CA MET A 98 14.30 8.45 -6.41
C MET A 98 14.37 9.27 -5.12
N GLY A 99 14.20 10.60 -5.19
CA GLY A 99 14.10 11.45 -4.01
C GLY A 99 12.89 11.07 -3.12
N SER A 100 11.76 10.75 -3.74
CA SER A 100 10.53 10.33 -3.05
C SER A 100 10.75 9.03 -2.27
N LEU A 101 11.45 8.06 -2.86
CA LEU A 101 11.80 6.83 -2.16
C LEU A 101 12.75 7.08 -0.99
N ILE A 102 13.77 7.93 -1.17
CA ILE A 102 14.71 8.28 -0.11
C ILE A 102 13.97 8.95 1.06
N CYS A 103 13.05 9.87 0.78
CA CYS A 103 12.25 10.52 1.82
C CYS A 103 11.42 9.51 2.64
N GLU A 104 10.73 8.57 1.99
CA GLU A 104 9.96 7.54 2.71
C GLU A 104 10.87 6.63 3.55
N LEU A 105 12.03 6.24 3.03
CA LEU A 105 12.99 5.43 3.78
C LEU A 105 13.56 6.19 4.99
N ASP A 106 13.88 7.48 4.83
CA ASP A 106 14.33 8.34 5.92
C ASP A 106 13.26 8.45 7.02
N ASP A 107 11.98 8.60 6.65
CA ASP A 107 10.87 8.65 7.60
C ASP A 107 10.68 7.32 8.35
N ILE A 108 10.81 6.19 7.65
CA ILE A 108 10.80 4.85 8.26
C ILE A 108 11.95 4.70 9.26
N CYS A 109 13.17 5.08 8.87
CA CYS A 109 14.35 4.98 9.73
C CYS A 109 14.32 5.96 10.92
N LEU A 110 13.75 7.15 10.73
CA LEU A 110 13.56 8.12 11.82
C LEU A 110 12.66 7.55 12.92
N PHE A 111 11.64 6.78 12.54
CA PHE A 111 10.75 6.13 13.51
C PHE A 111 11.50 5.10 14.37
N GLU A 112 12.41 4.33 13.80
CA GLU A 112 13.26 3.40 14.56
C GLU A 112 14.15 4.12 15.57
N TYR A 113 14.77 5.23 15.15
CA TYR A 113 15.60 6.05 16.05
C TYR A 113 14.81 6.62 17.24
N LEU A 114 13.58 7.09 16.99
CA LEU A 114 12.73 7.65 18.04
C LEU A 114 12.12 6.61 18.98
N THR A 115 11.91 5.38 18.50
CA THR A 115 11.38 4.29 19.32
C THR A 115 12.44 3.60 20.19
N GLY A 116 13.72 3.95 20.01
CA GLY A 116 14.82 3.42 20.81
C GLY A 116 14.98 1.89 20.70
N ALA A 117 14.39 1.30 19.66
CA ALA A 117 14.59 -0.10 19.35
C ALA A 117 16.01 -0.22 18.79
N ASP A 118 16.91 -0.86 19.53
CA ASP A 118 18.22 -1.26 19.01
C ASP A 118 17.96 -2.05 17.72
N ALA A 119 18.23 -1.43 16.56
CA ALA A 119 18.15 -2.10 15.27
C ALA A 119 19.00 -3.37 15.38
N THR A 120 18.35 -4.52 15.28
CA THR A 120 19.03 -5.79 15.48
C THR A 120 19.92 -6.01 14.27
N VAL A 121 21.17 -5.56 14.34
CA VAL A 121 22.17 -5.84 13.30
C VAL A 121 22.35 -7.36 13.27
N CYS A 122 21.78 -8.02 12.26
CA CYS A 122 22.03 -9.42 11.99
C CYS A 122 23.53 -9.61 11.75
N LYS A 123 24.25 -10.08 12.77
CA LYS A 123 25.66 -10.45 12.63
C LYS A 123 25.73 -11.68 11.74
N ARG A 124 26.43 -11.54 10.63
CA ARG A 124 26.75 -12.61 9.68
C ARG A 124 27.80 -13.55 10.26
#